data_AF-T1A1D1-F1
#
_entry.id   AF-T1A1D1-F1
#
_cell.length_a   1.000
_cell.length_b   1.000
_cell.length_c   1.000
_cell.angle_alpha   90.00
_cell.angle_beta   90.00
_cell.angle_gamma   90.00
#
_symmetry.space_group_name_H-M   'P 1'
#
loop_
_entity.id
_entity.type
_entity.pdbx_description
1 polymer ?
#
loop_
_entity_poly.entity_id
_entity_poly.type
_entity_poly.pdbx_seq_one_letter_code
_entity_poly.pdbx_strand_id
1 'polypeptide(L)'
;MELMKHAAESDGLFIGLLSGTSADGVDCALVDLAGTRPVLMAFRITPYPHALRTRVLDLAKGRYDGADAIDRLGSLDAELGEFFADVTCELLASEGLSPLRIRAIGSHG
;
A
#
# COMPACT_ATOMS: atom_id res chain seq x y z
N MET A 1 22.05 -9.51 -0.85
CA MET A 1 22.85 -9.15 -2.04
C MET A 1 22.36 -9.86 -3.32
N GLU A 2 21.98 -11.13 -3.25
CA GLU A 2 21.50 -11.91 -4.42
C GLU A 2 20.05 -11.56 -4.83
N LEU A 3 19.15 -11.34 -3.87
CA LEU A 3 17.77 -10.86 -4.11
C LEU A 3 17.72 -9.48 -4.78
N MET A 4 18.61 -8.54 -4.38
CA MET A 4 18.68 -7.22 -4.98
C MET A 4 19.18 -7.25 -6.45
N LYS A 5 20.07 -8.17 -6.79
CA LYS A 5 20.48 -8.39 -8.18
C LYS A 5 19.33 -8.94 -9.02
N HIS A 6 18.54 -9.86 -8.47
CA HIS A 6 17.39 -10.44 -9.14
C HIS A 6 16.28 -9.41 -9.41
N ALA A 7 15.98 -8.54 -8.44
CA ALA A 7 15.04 -7.44 -8.64
C ALA A 7 15.51 -6.46 -9.74
N ALA A 8 16.82 -6.16 -9.78
CA ALA A 8 17.35 -5.22 -10.74
C ALA A 8 17.23 -5.69 -12.20
N GLU A 9 17.12 -6.99 -12.45
CA GLU A 9 17.09 -7.59 -13.80
C GLU A 9 15.72 -8.13 -14.21
N SER A 10 14.73 -8.14 -13.31
CA SER A 10 13.41 -8.66 -13.59
C SER A 10 12.49 -7.65 -14.30
N ASP A 11 11.75 -8.13 -15.30
CA ASP A 11 10.68 -7.40 -16.00
C ASP A 11 9.28 -7.72 -15.44
N GLY A 12 9.21 -8.52 -14.37
CA GLY A 12 7.98 -9.00 -13.74
C GLY A 12 7.72 -8.45 -12.35
N LEU A 13 8.18 -7.24 -12.02
CA LEU A 13 7.99 -6.64 -10.70
C LEU A 13 6.60 -6.00 -10.54
N PHE A 14 5.93 -6.35 -9.44
CA PHE A 14 4.62 -5.82 -9.05
C PHE A 14 4.63 -5.43 -7.56
N ILE A 15 3.74 -4.51 -7.20
CA ILE A 15 3.44 -4.19 -5.80
C ILE A 15 2.06 -4.73 -5.45
N GLY A 16 1.94 -5.36 -4.28
CA GLY A 16 0.66 -5.68 -3.64
C GLY A 16 0.46 -4.82 -2.40
N LEU A 17 -0.72 -4.20 -2.27
CA LEU A 17 -1.15 -3.43 -1.10
C LEU A 17 -2.40 -4.04 -0.48
N LEU A 18 -2.38 -4.19 0.85
CA LEU A 18 -3.52 -4.70 1.61
C LEU A 18 -3.67 -3.93 2.93
N SER A 19 -4.85 -3.35 3.15
CA SER A 19 -5.30 -2.95 4.49
C SER A 19 -6.47 -3.81 4.96
N GLY A 20 -6.26 -4.53 6.08
CA GLY A 20 -7.31 -5.35 6.69
C GLY A 20 -8.37 -4.51 7.41
N THR A 21 -9.52 -5.11 7.70
CA THR A 21 -10.64 -4.44 8.39
C THR A 21 -10.33 -4.00 9.82
N SER A 22 -9.22 -4.46 10.41
CA SER A 22 -8.74 -3.97 11.70
C SER A 22 -8.17 -2.54 11.63
N ALA A 23 -7.87 -2.05 10.41
CA ALA A 23 -7.28 -0.75 10.14
C ALA A 23 -6.02 -0.48 10.99
N ASP A 24 -5.16 -1.49 11.15
CA ASP A 24 -3.92 -1.35 11.92
C ASP A 24 -2.77 -0.78 11.08
N GLY A 25 -2.85 -0.92 9.75
CA GLY A 25 -1.88 -0.39 8.80
C GLY A 25 -2.10 -0.91 7.39
N VAL A 26 -1.06 -0.74 6.58
CA VAL A 26 -0.98 -1.20 5.19
C VAL A 26 0.19 -2.16 5.06
N ASP A 27 -0.10 -3.36 4.58
CA ASP A 27 0.87 -4.32 4.11
C ASP A 27 1.27 -3.97 2.67
N CYS A 28 2.57 -3.88 2.40
CA CYS A 28 3.13 -3.57 1.11
C CYS A 28 4.16 -4.63 0.72
N ALA A 29 3.91 -5.35 -0.38
CA ALA A 29 4.75 -6.42 -0.87
C ALA A 29 5.29 -6.09 -2.26
N LEU A 30 6.60 -6.14 -2.44
CA LEU A 30 7.24 -6.18 -3.75
C LEU A 30 7.42 -7.64 -4.16
N VAL A 31 6.85 -8.02 -5.30
CA VAL A 31 6.83 -9.40 -5.76
C VAL A 31 7.33 -9.47 -7.20
N ASP A 32 8.17 -10.46 -7.48
CA ASP A 32 8.53 -10.85 -8.84
C ASP A 32 7.63 -11.99 -9.32
N LEU A 33 6.94 -11.76 -10.44
CA LEU A 33 6.03 -12.68 -11.11
C LEU A 33 6.52 -13.10 -12.51
N ALA A 34 7.77 -12.82 -12.88
CA ALA A 34 8.33 -13.20 -14.19
C ALA A 34 8.49 -14.73 -14.33
N GLY A 35 8.72 -15.43 -13.23
CA GLY A 35 8.92 -16.87 -13.17
C GLY A 35 7.64 -17.69 -13.07
N THR A 36 7.78 -19.01 -12.95
CA THR A 36 6.65 -19.94 -12.75
C THR A 36 6.09 -19.93 -11.32
N ARG A 37 6.81 -19.29 -10.38
CA ARG A 37 6.39 -19.13 -8.98
C ARG A 37 6.64 -17.68 -8.56
N PRO A 38 5.70 -17.06 -7.81
CA PRO A 38 5.93 -15.76 -7.21
C PRO A 38 7.14 -15.78 -6.27
N VAL A 39 7.96 -14.73 -6.32
CA VAL A 39 9.07 -14.50 -5.39
C VAL A 39 8.81 -13.21 -4.63
N LEU A 40 8.73 -13.29 -3.31
CA LEU A 40 8.65 -12.10 -2.46
C LEU A 40 10.04 -11.46 -2.38
N MET A 41 10.16 -10.24 -2.93
CA MET A 41 11.42 -9.51 -2.99
C MET A 41 11.61 -8.64 -1.76
N ALA A 42 10.54 -7.95 -1.34
CA ALA A 42 10.52 -7.13 -0.14
C ALA A 42 9.11 -7.06 0.44
N PHE A 43 9.01 -6.82 1.74
CA PHE A 43 7.75 -6.68 2.44
C PHE A 43 7.87 -5.67 3.57
N ARG A 44 6.85 -4.83 3.73
CA ARG A 44 6.78 -3.84 4.80
C ARG A 44 5.34 -3.69 5.29
N ILE A 45 5.20 -3.52 6.60
CA ILE A 45 3.94 -3.10 7.22
C ILE A 45 4.12 -1.67 7.70
N THR A 46 3.23 -0.79 7.28
CA THR A 46 3.24 0.62 7.72
C THR A 46 1.97 0.92 8.52
N PRO A 47 2.09 1.20 9.83
CA PRO A 47 0.93 1.56 10.65
C PRO A 47 0.28 2.84 10.15
N TYR A 48 -1.05 2.92 10.20
CA TYR A 48 -1.72 4.18 9.94
C TYR A 48 -1.33 5.24 10.98
N PRO A 49 -1.14 6.50 10.58
CA PRO A 49 -1.12 7.62 11.51
C PRO A 49 -2.37 7.59 12.39
N HIS A 50 -2.22 7.84 13.69
CA HIS A 50 -3.32 7.70 14.65
C HIS A 50 -4.58 8.46 14.23
N ALA A 51 -4.44 9.69 13.73
CA ALA A 51 -5.56 10.51 13.27
C ALA A 51 -6.29 9.90 12.04
N LEU A 52 -5.53 9.38 11.07
CA LEU A 52 -6.08 8.71 9.90
C LEU A 52 -6.83 7.44 10.32
N ARG A 53 -6.21 6.62 11.18
CA ARG A 53 -6.84 5.41 11.73
C ARG A 53 -8.15 5.72 12.46
N THR A 54 -8.18 6.77 13.29
CA THR A 54 -9.39 7.18 14.00
C THR A 54 -10.52 7.50 13.03
N ARG A 55 -10.26 8.30 11.98
CA ARG A 55 -11.28 8.67 10.99
C ARG A 55 -11.80 7.46 10.20
N VAL A 56 -10.92 6.54 9.81
CA VAL A 56 -11.32 5.26 9.17
C VAL A 56 -12.27 4.49 10.09
N LEU A 57 -11.90 4.31 11.35
CA LEU A 57 -12.71 3.56 12.32
C LEU A 57 -14.03 4.25 12.66
N ASP A 58 -14.05 5.57 12.74
CA ASP A 58 -15.27 6.33 13.03
C ASP A 58 -16.24 6.28 11.85
N LEU A 59 -15.76 6.43 10.62
CA LEU A 59 -16.58 6.28 9.42
C LEU A 59 -17.15 4.86 9.30
N ALA A 60 -16.31 3.84 9.49
CA ALA A 60 -16.72 2.43 9.45
C ALA A 60 -17.75 2.06 10.53
N LYS A 61 -17.76 2.77 11.67
CA LYS A 61 -18.70 2.57 12.77
C LYS A 61 -19.94 3.47 12.69
N GLY A 62 -20.07 4.29 11.64
CA GLY A 62 -21.17 5.25 11.52
C GLY A 62 -21.12 6.38 12.55
N ARG A 63 -19.93 6.69 13.11
CA ARG A 63 -19.72 7.70 14.14
C ARG A 63 -19.39 9.05 13.51
N TYR A 64 -20.38 9.70 12.94
CA TYR A 64 -20.26 11.05 12.38
C TYR A 64 -21.49 11.90 12.71
N ASP A 65 -21.25 13.19 12.93
CA ASP A 65 -22.25 14.18 13.30
C ASP A 65 -22.86 14.83 12.07
N GLY A 66 -24.09 14.42 11.70
CA GLY A 66 -25.08 15.25 11.00
C GLY A 66 -24.74 15.93 9.67
N ALA A 67 -23.57 15.72 9.06
CA ALA A 67 -23.17 16.31 7.78
C ALA A 67 -22.33 15.34 6.92
N ASP A 68 -22.86 15.09 5.70
CA ASP A 68 -22.32 14.45 4.50
C ASP A 68 -21.29 13.34 4.68
N ALA A 69 -21.77 12.16 5.07
CA ALA A 69 -21.01 10.91 5.09
C ALA A 69 -20.32 10.60 3.75
N ILE A 70 -20.90 11.05 2.63
CA ILE A 70 -20.36 10.86 1.28
C ILE A 70 -19.12 11.72 1.06
N ASP A 71 -19.15 13.00 1.43
CA ASP A 71 -17.99 13.87 1.29
C ASP A 71 -16.85 13.42 2.20
N ARG A 72 -17.18 12.98 3.42
CA ARG A 72 -16.20 12.38 4.33
C ARG A 72 -15.58 11.13 3.73
N LEU A 73 -16.40 10.24 3.16
CA LEU A 73 -15.92 9.04 2.47
C LEU A 73 -14.98 9.40 1.32
N GLY A 74 -15.36 10.34 0.45
CA GLY A 74 -14.54 10.75 -0.68
C GLY A 74 -13.22 11.40 -0.26
N SER A 75 -13.25 12.26 0.76
CA SER A 75 -12.03 12.89 1.29
C SER A 75 -11.07 11.88 1.93
N LEU A 76 -11.62 10.90 2.66
CA LEU A 76 -10.84 9.85 3.30
C LEU A 76 -10.29 8.85 2.28
N ASP A 77 -11.04 8.52 1.23
CA ASP A 77 -10.59 7.69 0.12
C ASP A 77 -9.36 8.29 -0.57
N ALA A 78 -9.40 9.59 -0.88
CA ALA A 78 -8.25 10.30 -1.44
C ALA A 78 -7.05 10.31 -0.49
N GLU A 79 -7.27 10.57 0.80
CA GLU A 79 -6.21 10.56 1.80
C GLU A 79 -5.56 9.18 1.99
N LEU A 80 -6.36 8.11 1.95
CA LEU A 80 -5.84 6.74 1.95
C LEU A 80 -5.04 6.44 0.69
N GLY A 81 -5.51 6.89 -0.48
CA GLY A 81 -4.77 6.75 -1.73
C GLY A 81 -3.38 7.38 -1.67
N GLU A 82 -3.26 8.60 -1.14
CA GLU A 82 -1.97 9.27 -0.93
C GLU A 82 -1.10 8.51 0.08
N PHE A 83 -1.67 8.07 1.20
CA PHE A 83 -0.94 7.27 2.19
C PHE A 83 -0.39 5.96 1.58
N PHE A 84 -1.14 5.32 0.70
CA PHE A 84 -0.76 4.08 0.03
C PHE A 84 0.36 4.32 -0.99
N ALA A 85 0.30 5.45 -1.69
CA ALA A 85 1.37 5.90 -2.57
C ALA A 85 2.67 6.13 -1.78
N ASP A 86 2.60 6.83 -0.64
CA ASP A 86 3.74 7.07 0.24
C ASP A 86 4.36 5.74 0.73
N VAL A 87 3.53 4.81 1.22
CA VAL A 87 3.98 3.47 1.65
C VAL A 87 4.68 2.72 0.52
N THR A 88 4.18 2.83 -0.72
CA THR A 88 4.81 2.22 -1.89
C THR A 88 6.15 2.87 -2.20
N CYS A 89 6.20 4.20 -2.22
CA CYS A 89 7.42 4.96 -2.46
C CYS A 89 8.49 4.67 -1.41
N GLU A 90 8.11 4.54 -0.13
CA GLU A 90 9.01 4.18 0.96
C GLU A 90 9.61 2.78 0.77
N LEU A 91 8.81 1.79 0.37
CA LEU A 91 9.31 0.44 0.06
C LEU A 91 10.28 0.46 -1.13
N LEU A 92 9.94 1.17 -2.21
CA LEU A 92 10.82 1.26 -3.38
C LEU A 92 12.13 1.98 -3.05
N ALA A 93 12.07 3.04 -2.24
CA ALA A 93 13.24 3.76 -1.78
C ALA A 93 14.15 2.88 -0.91
N SER A 94 13.59 2.04 -0.02
CA SER A 94 14.39 1.12 0.80
C SER A 94 15.08 0.03 -0.02
N GLU A 95 14.48 -0.36 -1.15
CA GLU A 95 15.05 -1.32 -2.09
C GLU A 95 15.93 -0.66 -3.17
N GLY A 96 16.04 0.67 -3.21
CA GLY A 96 16.78 1.40 -4.23
C GLY A 96 16.21 1.24 -5.65
N LEU A 97 14.90 1.00 -5.78
CA LEU A 97 14.22 0.76 -7.05
C LEU A 97 13.50 2.02 -7.54
N SER A 98 13.54 2.25 -8.86
CA SER A 98 12.73 3.28 -9.50
C SER A 98 11.28 2.81 -9.66
N PRO A 99 10.27 3.67 -9.41
CA PRO A 99 8.86 3.35 -9.70
C PRO A 99 8.61 2.91 -11.15
N LEU A 100 9.43 3.38 -12.11
CA LEU A 100 9.33 2.98 -13.53
C LEU A 100 9.62 1.49 -13.78
N ARG A 101 10.16 0.77 -12.78
CA ARG A 101 10.39 -0.68 -12.85
C ARG A 101 9.18 -1.50 -12.45
N ILE A 102 8.20 -0.89 -11.79
CA ILE A 102 7.00 -1.58 -11.32
C ILE A 102 5.97 -1.60 -12.43
N ARG A 103 5.56 -2.80 -12.83
CA ARG A 103 4.62 -2.99 -13.94
C ARG A 103 3.20 -2.58 -13.57
N ALA A 104 2.78 -2.88 -12.36
CA ALA A 104 1.50 -2.47 -11.81
C ALA A 104 1.47 -2.58 -10.28
N ILE A 105 0.48 -1.92 -9.69
CA ILE A 105 0.12 -2.04 -8.28
C ILE A 105 -1.23 -2.74 -8.20
N GLY A 106 -1.30 -3.83 -7.44
CA GLY A 106 -2.56 -4.43 -7.02
C GLY A 106 -2.91 -3.94 -5.62
N SER A 107 -3.86 -3.01 -5.52
CA SER A 107 -4.33 -2.49 -4.23
C SER A 107 -5.71 -3.05 -3.90
N HIS A 108 -5.85 -3.69 -2.74
CA HIS A 108 -7.15 -4.11 -2.22
C HIS A 108 -8.00 -2.92 -1.76
N GLY A 109 -7.34 -1.87 -1.27
CA GLY A 109 -7.98 -0.69 -0.70
C GLY A 109 -7.38 -0.28 0.61
#